data_AF-A0A9P5F299-F1
#
_entry.id   AF-A0A9P5F299-F1
#
_cell.length_a   1.000
_cell.length_b   1.000
_cell.length_c   1.000
_cell.angle_alpha   90.00
_cell.angle_beta   90.00
_cell.angle_gamma   90.00
#
_symmetry.space_group_name_H-M   'P 1'
#
loop_
_entity.id
_entity.type
_entity.pdbx_description
1 polymer ?
#
loop_
_entity_poly.entity_id
_entity_poly.type
_entity_poly.pdbx_seq_one_letter_code
_entity_poly.pdbx_strand_id
1 'polypeptide(L)'
;MAANQLSDTEPACLMSLPPEMLNQIMEHLEPHERYLFSETCRRARRLFGMDKAAWSRVLHSPDMRDNRPPIEVFLAGVAYGRPHHWLCISCRRLHRVAGDPPPRPRTRRCDRPMPLFPRRPGLGLKISHVESALKMARMLQAGAVDADEVGARLRNLLTGVEEKPVVESTKELRYRKVGVESAPKVVSGMFILHTRMEFIGTRKEGNRGGVKLTHFKPFRLCEHLCSISNGGNDLADDLVKAFKGKGREMTGSCGRCGIDYAIIANHGGFVVQSWQNLGRYDCPDDAVPKSFFEFPLYVAVNDRIRNSPMKGVGLMAGQREYIHVSSEIRKAYKTG
;
A
#
# COMPACT_ATOMS: atom_id res chain seq x y z
N MET A 1 52.96 -23.06 -11.28
CA MET A 1 51.61 -22.46 -11.17
C MET A 1 51.41 -22.03 -9.73
N ALA A 2 51.80 -20.80 -9.40
CA ALA A 2 51.60 -20.25 -8.06
C ALA A 2 50.19 -19.64 -8.01
N ALA A 3 49.33 -20.19 -7.17
CA ALA A 3 48.02 -19.63 -6.88
C ALA A 3 48.24 -18.37 -6.04
N ASN A 4 48.01 -17.20 -6.64
CA ASN A 4 47.86 -15.94 -5.91
C ASN A 4 46.60 -16.05 -5.03
N GLN A 5 46.80 -16.39 -3.77
CA GLN A 5 45.80 -16.17 -2.73
C GLN A 5 45.70 -14.65 -2.54
N LEU A 6 44.65 -14.05 -3.10
CA LEU A 6 44.21 -12.71 -2.71
C LEU A 6 43.86 -12.80 -1.22
N SER A 7 44.70 -12.19 -0.39
CA SER A 7 44.40 -11.93 1.01
C SER A 7 43.03 -11.27 1.13
N ASP A 8 42.22 -11.68 2.10
CA ASP A 8 41.01 -10.98 2.54
C ASP A 8 41.35 -9.51 2.80
N THR A 9 41.20 -8.69 1.77
CA THR A 9 41.35 -7.24 1.85
C THR A 9 40.23 -6.72 2.72
N GLU A 10 40.60 -6.01 3.80
CA GLU A 10 39.67 -5.18 4.57
C GLU A 10 38.71 -4.44 3.61
N PRO A 11 37.42 -4.32 3.95
CA PRO A 11 36.45 -3.71 3.06
C PRO A 11 36.94 -2.32 2.67
N ALA A 12 37.27 -2.15 1.39
CA ALA A 12 37.73 -0.88 0.86
C ALA A 12 36.68 0.18 1.19
N CYS A 13 37.01 1.08 2.11
CA CYS A 13 36.09 2.12 2.53
C CYS A 13 35.92 3.08 1.35
N LEU A 14 34.68 3.31 0.88
CA LEU A 14 34.37 4.26 -0.20
C LEU A 14 35.04 5.62 0.04
N MET A 15 35.11 6.05 1.30
CA MET A 15 35.71 7.32 1.69
C MET A 15 37.24 7.34 1.63
N SER A 16 37.90 6.22 1.33
CA SER A 16 39.35 6.16 1.09
C SER A 16 39.73 6.51 -0.35
N LEU A 17 38.76 6.52 -1.28
CA LEU A 17 39.01 6.86 -2.67
C LEU A 17 39.49 8.31 -2.84
N PRO A 18 40.35 8.58 -3.85
CA PRO A 18 40.72 9.94 -4.22
C PRO A 18 39.49 10.82 -4.50
N PRO A 19 39.53 12.13 -4.18
CA PRO A 19 38.43 13.06 -4.44
C PRO A 19 37.96 13.04 -5.90
N GLU A 20 38.85 12.83 -6.85
CA GLU A 20 38.56 12.79 -8.29
C GLU A 20 37.66 11.60 -8.64
N MET A 21 37.96 10.42 -8.08
CA MET A 21 37.12 9.23 -8.26
C MET A 21 35.77 9.38 -7.59
N LEU A 22 35.74 10.01 -6.41
CA LEU A 22 34.49 10.31 -5.72
C LEU A 22 33.63 11.29 -6.55
N ASN A 23 34.25 12.32 -7.15
CA ASN A 23 33.56 13.25 -8.03
C ASN A 23 32.99 12.55 -9.27
N GLN A 24 33.74 11.64 -9.89
CA GLN A 24 33.23 10.83 -11.02
C GLN A 24 32.04 9.97 -10.61
N ILE A 25 32.10 9.28 -9.47
CA ILE A 25 30.95 8.52 -8.94
C ILE A 25 29.75 9.44 -8.72
N MET A 26 29.99 10.64 -8.19
CA MET A 26 28.95 11.62 -7.87
C MET A 26 28.26 12.19 -9.12
N GLU A 27 28.95 12.31 -10.26
CA GLU A 27 28.34 12.73 -11.53
C GLU A 27 27.22 11.79 -11.98
N HIS A 28 27.30 10.52 -11.62
CA HIS A 28 26.27 9.51 -11.92
C HIS A 28 25.10 9.47 -10.92
N LEU A 29 25.20 10.18 -9.79
CA LEU A 29 24.14 10.21 -8.78
C LEU A 29 23.06 11.23 -9.12
N GLU A 30 21.81 10.88 -8.86
CA GLU A 30 20.69 11.82 -8.93
C GLU A 30 20.76 12.89 -7.82
N PRO A 31 20.11 14.06 -7.98
CA PRO A 31 20.17 15.13 -6.99
C PRO A 31 19.79 14.70 -5.56
N HIS A 32 18.82 13.78 -5.42
CA HIS A 32 18.38 13.28 -4.13
C HIS A 32 19.41 12.34 -3.47
N GLU A 33 20.11 11.54 -4.28
CA GLU A 33 21.19 10.65 -3.83
C GLU A 33 22.40 11.46 -3.39
N ARG A 34 22.75 12.51 -4.14
CA ARG A 34 23.80 13.47 -3.76
C ARG A 34 23.49 14.12 -2.41
N TYR A 35 22.23 14.55 -2.21
CA TYR A 35 21.78 15.09 -0.93
C TYR A 35 21.94 14.06 0.20
N LEU A 36 21.45 12.84 0.02
CA LEU A 36 21.55 11.78 1.03
C LEU A 36 23.01 11.42 1.34
N PHE A 37 23.87 11.32 0.33
CA PHE A 37 25.30 11.06 0.49
C PHE A 37 25.98 12.18 1.28
N SER A 38 25.65 13.44 1.01
CA SER A 38 26.19 14.60 1.74
C SER A 38 25.86 14.62 3.24
N GLU A 39 24.81 13.90 3.65
CA GLU A 39 24.37 13.80 5.04
C GLU A 39 25.05 12.67 5.81
N THR A 40 25.79 11.78 5.14
CA THR A 40 26.46 10.63 5.77
C THR A 40 27.68 11.01 6.61
N CYS A 41 28.54 11.91 6.12
CA CYS A 41 29.75 12.32 6.82
C CYS A 41 30.26 13.72 6.40
N ARG A 42 31.19 14.27 7.19
CA ARG A 42 31.79 15.59 6.92
C ARG A 42 32.55 15.65 5.60
N ARG A 43 33.24 14.57 5.21
CA ARG A 43 34.01 14.52 3.95
C ARG A 43 33.08 14.52 2.74
N ALA A 44 32.01 13.72 2.75
CA ALA A 44 30.98 13.74 1.71
C ALA A 44 30.36 15.14 1.58
N ARG A 45 29.99 15.77 2.70
CA ARG A 45 29.48 17.15 2.70
C ARG A 45 30.44 18.16 2.06
N ARG A 46 31.74 18.04 2.33
CA ARG A 46 32.78 18.89 1.73
C ARG A 46 32.95 18.65 0.23
N LEU A 47 32.89 17.40 -0.22
CA LEU A 47 32.99 17.05 -1.65
C LEU A 47 31.90 17.70 -2.48
N PHE A 48 30.67 17.78 -1.95
CA PHE A 48 29.61 18.50 -2.65
C PHE A 48 29.77 20.03 -2.60
N GLY A 49 30.56 20.58 -1.67
CA GLY A 49 30.52 22.01 -1.37
C GLY A 49 29.13 22.50 -0.92
N MET A 50 28.26 21.56 -0.51
CA MET A 50 26.87 21.82 -0.19
C MET A 50 26.63 21.66 1.29
N ASP A 51 26.57 22.79 1.99
CA ASP A 51 26.02 22.81 3.34
C ASP A 51 24.48 22.84 3.30
N LYS A 52 23.86 22.81 4.49
CA LYS A 52 22.40 22.88 4.60
C LYS A 52 21.82 24.14 3.95
N ALA A 53 22.56 25.25 3.97
CA ALA A 53 22.13 26.50 3.37
C ALA A 53 22.19 26.45 1.83
N ALA A 54 23.21 25.81 1.26
CA ALA A 54 23.36 25.58 -0.17
C ALA A 54 22.26 24.66 -0.70
N TRP A 55 21.96 23.55 -0.02
CA TRP A 55 20.81 22.71 -0.37
C TRP A 55 19.49 23.49 -0.26
N SER A 56 19.34 24.31 0.78
CA SER A 56 18.16 25.17 0.89
C SER A 56 18.05 26.13 -0.32
N ARG A 57 19.15 26.76 -0.76
CA ARG A 57 19.15 27.62 -1.95
C ARG A 57 18.77 26.88 -3.22
N VAL A 58 19.31 25.67 -3.43
CA VAL A 58 18.97 24.84 -4.59
C VAL A 58 17.49 24.46 -4.60
N LEU A 59 16.95 24.06 -3.44
CA LEU A 59 15.54 23.64 -3.31
C LEU A 59 14.55 24.81 -3.39
N HIS A 60 14.99 26.03 -3.07
CA HIS A 60 14.17 27.24 -3.17
C HIS A 60 14.50 28.08 -4.43
N SER A 61 15.37 27.59 -5.31
CA SER A 61 15.70 28.25 -6.57
C SER A 61 14.43 28.39 -7.43
N PRO A 62 14.22 29.54 -8.11
CA PRO A 62 13.10 29.72 -9.03
C PRO A 62 12.98 28.60 -10.06
N ASP A 63 14.12 28.11 -10.59
CA ASP A 63 14.17 27.03 -11.58
C ASP A 63 13.60 25.70 -11.05
N MET A 64 13.80 25.41 -9.76
CA MET A 64 13.22 24.23 -9.10
C MET A 64 11.78 24.45 -8.63
N ARG A 65 11.37 25.72 -8.47
CA ARG A 65 10.05 26.10 -7.97
C ARG A 65 9.01 26.18 -9.09
N ASP A 66 9.42 26.68 -10.25
CA ASP A 66 8.57 26.85 -11.43
C ASP A 66 8.49 25.55 -12.24
N ASN A 67 9.56 24.73 -12.22
CA ASN A 67 9.54 23.36 -12.71
C ASN A 67 9.13 22.41 -11.56
N ARG A 68 7.81 22.32 -11.32
CA ARG A 68 7.21 21.49 -10.25
C ARG A 68 7.55 19.98 -10.28
N PRO A 69 7.71 19.30 -11.43
CA PRO A 69 8.02 17.87 -11.44
C PRO A 69 9.41 17.54 -10.82
N PRO A 70 10.49 18.30 -11.11
CA PRO A 70 11.81 18.11 -10.48
C PRO A 70 11.85 18.08 -8.95
N ILE A 71 11.15 19.00 -8.27
CA ILE A 71 11.20 19.07 -6.79
C ILE A 71 10.45 17.91 -6.13
N GLU A 72 9.37 17.41 -6.75
CA GLU A 72 8.63 16.24 -6.24
C GLU A 72 9.44 14.96 -6.38
N VAL A 73 10.09 14.76 -7.54
CA VAL A 73 11.00 13.63 -7.76
C VAL A 73 12.17 13.68 -6.76
N PHE A 74 12.75 14.85 -6.54
CA PHE A 74 13.77 15.02 -5.50
C PHE A 74 13.25 14.62 -4.11
N LEU A 75 12.13 15.17 -3.68
CA LEU A 75 11.57 14.89 -2.34
C LEU A 75 11.13 13.44 -2.20
N ALA A 76 10.66 12.82 -3.28
CA ALA A 76 10.32 11.41 -3.34
C ALA A 76 11.56 10.53 -3.13
N GLY A 77 12.67 10.84 -3.80
CA GLY A 77 13.95 10.19 -3.57
C GLY A 77 14.48 10.38 -2.15
N VAL A 78 14.36 11.58 -1.58
CA VAL A 78 14.74 11.82 -0.17
C VAL A 78 13.83 11.02 0.79
N ALA A 79 12.52 10.97 0.53
CA ALA A 79 11.58 10.17 1.31
C ALA A 79 11.91 8.68 1.20
N TYR A 80 12.28 8.23 0.01
CA TYR A 80 12.62 6.84 -0.28
C TYR A 80 13.81 6.38 0.55
N GLY A 81 14.86 7.21 0.65
CA GLY A 81 16.05 6.93 1.46
C GLY A 81 15.88 7.13 2.97
N ARG A 82 14.77 7.71 3.46
CA ARG A 82 14.59 8.03 4.89
C ARG A 82 13.39 7.26 5.50
N PRO A 83 13.61 6.26 6.38
CA PRO A 83 12.55 5.39 6.93
C PRO A 83 11.46 6.15 7.68
N HIS A 84 11.82 7.27 8.30
CA HIS A 84 10.92 8.05 9.15
C HIS A 84 10.33 9.25 8.45
N HIS A 85 10.50 9.36 7.13
CA HIS A 85 9.95 10.47 6.37
C HIS A 85 9.06 9.96 5.25
N TRP A 86 8.03 10.72 4.91
CA TRP A 86 7.08 10.41 3.84
C TRP A 86 6.70 11.66 3.06
N LEU A 87 6.43 11.51 1.76
CA LEU A 87 6.08 12.64 0.89
C LEU A 87 4.57 12.83 0.87
N CYS A 88 4.08 13.97 1.36
CA CYS A 88 2.65 14.21 1.35
C CYS A 88 2.12 14.66 0.00
N ILE A 89 1.18 13.87 -0.55
CA ILE A 89 0.41 14.16 -1.75
C ILE A 89 -0.24 15.56 -1.72
N SER A 90 -0.86 15.92 -0.59
CA SER A 90 -1.69 17.12 -0.50
C SER A 90 -0.88 18.42 -0.42
N CYS A 91 0.24 18.40 0.29
CA CYS A 91 1.03 19.62 0.53
C CYS A 91 2.39 19.63 -0.18
N ARG A 92 2.77 18.51 -0.81
CA ARG A 92 4.03 18.30 -1.54
C ARG A 92 5.25 18.60 -0.68
N ARG A 93 5.22 18.16 0.57
CA ARG A 93 6.32 18.32 1.55
C ARG A 93 6.68 16.99 2.18
N LEU A 94 7.92 16.92 2.63
CA LEU A 94 8.41 15.81 3.42
C LEU A 94 7.92 15.96 4.86
N HIS A 95 7.20 14.95 5.35
CA HIS A 95 6.74 14.85 6.73
C HIS A 95 7.50 13.75 7.44
N ARG A 96 7.61 13.86 8.77
CA ARG A 96 7.99 12.71 9.58
C ARG A 96 6.79 11.80 9.80
N VAL A 97 7.02 10.50 9.74
CA VAL A 97 6.05 9.48 10.17
C VAL A 97 5.93 9.64 11.68
N ALA A 98 4.75 10.00 12.17
CA ALA A 98 4.54 10.31 13.57
C ALA A 98 5.03 9.17 14.49
N GLY A 99 6.12 9.43 15.20
CA GLY A 99 6.27 9.17 16.62
C GLY A 99 6.30 10.53 17.31
N ASP A 100 5.89 10.60 18.58
CA ASP A 100 5.67 11.84 19.34
C ASP A 100 6.74 12.94 19.13
N PRO A 101 6.36 14.24 19.16
CA PRO A 101 5.03 14.76 19.46
C PRO A 101 4.14 14.91 18.21
N PRO A 102 2.81 15.08 18.40
CA PRO A 102 1.85 15.17 17.32
C PRO A 102 2.21 16.28 16.32
N PRO A 103 2.00 16.04 15.01
CA PRO A 103 2.26 17.02 13.98
C PRO A 103 1.51 18.36 14.24
N ARG A 104 2.18 19.50 14.03
CA ARG A 104 1.62 20.87 14.22
C ARG A 104 0.26 21.03 13.52
N PRO A 105 -0.68 21.89 13.97
CA PRO A 105 -2.05 21.98 13.44
C PRO A 105 -2.23 21.96 11.91
N ARG A 106 -1.28 22.57 11.16
CA ARG A 106 -1.27 22.61 9.68
C ARG A 106 -1.07 21.24 8.98
N THR A 107 -0.56 20.25 9.69
CA THR A 107 -0.27 18.90 9.16
C THR A 107 -1.44 17.92 9.33
N ARG A 108 -2.49 18.27 10.11
CA ARG A 108 -3.70 17.44 10.25
C ARG A 108 -4.40 17.17 8.91
N ARG A 109 -4.23 18.04 7.91
CA ARG A 109 -4.78 17.87 6.55
C ARG A 109 -3.94 16.97 5.64
N CYS A 110 -2.69 16.69 6.03
CA CYS A 110 -1.70 16.01 5.20
C CYS A 110 -1.81 14.49 5.36
N ASP A 111 -1.91 14.02 6.61
CA ASP A 111 -1.95 12.60 6.95
C ASP A 111 -3.41 12.09 6.97
N ARG A 112 -3.96 11.89 5.76
CA ARG A 112 -5.36 11.50 5.57
C ARG A 112 -5.57 10.00 5.84
N PRO A 113 -6.73 9.61 6.38
CA PRO A 113 -7.13 8.22 6.45
C PRO A 113 -7.15 7.58 5.06
N MET A 114 -6.79 6.29 5.03
CA MET A 114 -6.91 5.49 3.83
C MET A 114 -8.40 5.34 3.44
N PRO A 115 -8.75 5.53 2.16
CA PRO A 115 -10.09 5.26 1.66
C PRO A 115 -10.29 3.74 1.52
N LEU A 116 -10.41 3.07 2.66
CA LEU A 116 -10.54 1.62 2.74
C LEU A 116 -11.93 1.18 2.31
N PHE A 117 -11.98 0.02 1.65
CA PHE A 117 -13.23 -0.65 1.37
C PHE A 117 -13.23 -2.07 1.94
N PRO A 118 -14.33 -2.54 2.53
CA PRO A 118 -15.31 -1.71 3.24
C PRO A 118 -14.63 -0.68 4.17
N ARG A 119 -15.31 0.44 4.46
CA ARG A 119 -14.78 1.45 5.39
C ARG A 119 -14.49 0.80 6.76
N ARG A 120 -13.30 1.09 7.31
CA ARG A 120 -12.82 0.63 8.62
C ARG A 120 -12.39 1.79 9.49
N PRO A 121 -13.32 2.42 10.22
CA PRO A 121 -12.97 3.49 11.14
C PRO A 121 -12.00 3.03 12.25
N GLY A 122 -12.10 1.78 12.69
CA GLY A 122 -11.28 1.21 13.76
C GLY A 122 -9.86 0.84 13.33
N LEU A 123 -9.65 0.49 12.06
CA LEU A 123 -8.30 0.17 11.55
C LEU A 123 -7.37 1.40 11.57
N GLY A 124 -7.91 2.62 11.46
CA GLY A 124 -7.12 3.85 11.56
C GLY A 124 -5.95 3.95 10.56
N LEU A 125 -5.96 3.15 9.48
CA LEU A 125 -4.87 3.09 8.52
C LEU A 125 -4.78 4.43 7.78
N LYS A 126 -3.58 4.98 7.68
CA LYS A 126 -3.28 6.22 6.97
C LYS A 126 -2.29 5.96 5.85
N ILE A 127 -2.19 6.90 4.93
CA ILE A 127 -1.24 6.83 3.81
C ILE A 127 0.19 6.72 4.33
N SER A 128 0.50 7.51 5.36
CA SER A 128 1.81 7.47 6.01
C SER A 128 2.13 6.08 6.59
N HIS A 129 1.13 5.32 7.07
CA HIS A 129 1.33 3.97 7.58
C HIS A 129 1.69 3.00 6.44
N VAL A 130 0.98 3.07 5.31
CA VAL A 130 1.26 2.25 4.13
C VAL A 130 2.66 2.53 3.60
N GLU A 131 3.01 3.81 3.41
CA GLU A 131 4.33 4.21 2.93
C GLU A 131 5.46 3.80 3.89
N SER A 132 5.24 3.96 5.19
CA SER A 132 6.20 3.53 6.21
C SER A 132 6.41 2.03 6.20
N ALA A 133 5.34 1.24 6.13
CA ALA A 133 5.43 -0.21 6.14
C ALA A 133 6.19 -0.73 4.92
N LEU A 134 5.90 -0.19 3.74
CA LEU A 134 6.60 -0.56 2.50
C LEU A 134 8.09 -0.20 2.55
N LYS A 135 8.43 0.99 3.06
CA LYS A 135 9.83 1.41 3.27
C LYS A 135 10.57 0.49 4.24
N MET A 136 9.98 0.23 5.39
CA MET A 136 10.61 -0.63 6.41
C MET A 136 10.82 -2.04 5.87
N ALA A 137 9.84 -2.60 5.16
CA ALA A 137 9.98 -3.91 4.52
C ALA A 137 11.16 -3.94 3.53
N ARG A 138 11.26 -2.94 2.65
CA ARG A 138 12.39 -2.80 1.71
C ARG A 138 13.72 -2.68 2.42
N MET A 139 13.80 -1.87 3.48
CA MET A 139 15.04 -1.65 4.23
C MET A 139 15.49 -2.92 4.97
N LEU A 140 14.55 -3.71 5.51
CA LEU A 140 14.87 -5.01 6.09
C LEU A 140 15.40 -5.99 5.04
N GLN A 141 14.80 -6.03 3.86
CA GLN A 141 15.30 -6.85 2.74
C GLN A 141 16.71 -6.43 2.29
N ALA A 142 17.04 -5.14 2.38
CA ALA A 142 18.35 -4.61 2.04
C ALA A 142 19.40 -4.72 3.16
N GLY A 143 19.07 -5.33 4.31
CA GLY A 143 20.01 -5.49 5.43
C GLY A 143 20.28 -4.20 6.22
N ALA A 144 19.22 -3.46 6.58
CA ALA A 144 19.35 -2.24 7.38
C ALA A 144 20.13 -2.45 8.69
N VAL A 145 20.96 -1.46 9.05
CA VAL A 145 21.79 -1.45 10.27
C VAL A 145 20.94 -1.60 11.55
N ASP A 146 19.74 -1.02 11.58
CA ASP A 146 18.80 -1.08 12.71
C ASP A 146 17.63 -2.06 12.45
N ALA A 147 17.95 -3.25 11.90
CA ALA A 147 16.94 -4.22 11.48
C ALA A 147 15.93 -4.60 12.59
N ASP A 148 16.36 -4.67 13.85
CA ASP A 148 15.49 -5.03 14.96
C ASP A 148 14.42 -3.96 15.25
N GLU A 149 14.83 -2.68 15.32
CA GLU A 149 13.91 -1.56 15.55
C GLU A 149 12.96 -1.39 14.37
N VAL A 150 13.50 -1.42 13.15
CA VAL A 150 12.72 -1.33 11.91
C VAL A 150 11.72 -2.50 11.83
N GLY A 151 12.15 -3.70 12.19
CA GLY A 151 11.32 -4.90 12.24
C GLY A 151 10.20 -4.82 13.27
N ALA A 152 10.50 -4.35 14.49
CA ALA A 152 9.50 -4.15 15.53
C ALA A 152 8.43 -3.13 15.11
N ARG A 153 8.86 -2.02 14.51
CA ARG A 153 7.94 -0.99 14.01
C ARG A 153 7.10 -1.47 12.84
N LEU A 154 7.70 -2.22 11.91
CA LEU A 154 6.95 -2.84 10.81
C LEU A 154 5.89 -3.81 11.33
N ARG A 155 6.24 -4.68 12.28
CA ARG A 155 5.27 -5.59 12.92
C ARG A 155 4.11 -4.83 13.53
N ASN A 156 4.38 -3.74 14.25
CA ASN A 156 3.33 -2.89 14.83
C ASN A 156 2.41 -2.25 13.77
N LEU A 157 2.95 -1.82 12.62
CA LEU A 157 2.16 -1.29 11.50
C LEU A 157 1.34 -2.37 10.79
N LEU A 158 1.82 -3.62 10.81
CA LEU A 158 1.16 -4.77 10.20
C LEU A 158 0.29 -5.57 11.17
N THR A 159 0.15 -5.13 12.42
CA THR A 159 -0.75 -5.75 13.39
C THR A 159 -2.18 -5.67 12.88
N GLY A 160 -2.82 -6.83 12.76
CA GLY A 160 -4.22 -6.92 12.36
C GLY A 160 -5.15 -6.33 13.41
N VAL A 161 -6.35 -5.96 12.98
CA VAL A 161 -7.41 -5.45 13.86
C VAL A 161 -8.65 -6.31 13.69
N GLU A 162 -9.17 -6.77 14.82
CA GLU A 162 -10.49 -7.39 14.91
C GLU A 162 -11.50 -6.35 15.39
N GLU A 163 -12.53 -6.11 14.58
CA GLU A 163 -13.64 -5.23 14.94
C GLU A 163 -14.88 -6.10 15.19
N LYS A 164 -15.41 -6.06 16.42
CA LYS A 164 -16.76 -6.54 16.70
C LYS A 164 -17.74 -5.48 16.17
N PRO A 165 -18.53 -5.77 15.13
CA PRO A 165 -19.49 -4.81 14.60
C PRO A 165 -20.50 -4.43 15.69
N VAL A 166 -20.80 -3.15 15.80
CA VAL A 166 -21.92 -2.67 16.62
C VAL A 166 -23.18 -3.33 16.07
N VAL A 167 -23.81 -4.18 16.89
CA VAL A 167 -25.03 -4.89 16.49
C VAL A 167 -26.14 -3.86 16.36
N GLU A 168 -26.36 -3.35 15.15
CA GLU A 168 -27.57 -2.60 14.85
C GLU A 168 -28.74 -3.57 14.87
N SER A 169 -29.46 -3.56 15.99
CA SER A 169 -30.72 -4.24 16.24
C SER A 169 -31.80 -3.73 15.27
N THR A 170 -31.74 -4.14 14.01
CA THR A 170 -32.86 -4.02 13.07
C THR A 170 -33.47 -5.41 12.91
N LYS A 171 -34.72 -5.55 13.36
CA LYS A 171 -35.44 -6.84 13.53
C LYS A 171 -35.73 -7.59 12.22
N GLU A 172 -35.26 -7.11 11.07
CA GLU A 172 -35.68 -7.58 9.75
C GLU A 172 -34.62 -8.36 8.95
N LEU A 173 -33.34 -8.29 9.32
CA LEU A 173 -32.28 -8.94 8.57
C LEU A 173 -32.09 -10.40 9.02
N ARG A 174 -32.17 -11.36 8.08
CA ARG A 174 -31.90 -12.77 8.41
C ARG A 174 -30.43 -13.03 8.64
N TYR A 175 -29.53 -12.30 7.99
CA TYR A 175 -28.09 -12.44 8.21
C TYR A 175 -27.51 -11.17 8.80
N ARG A 176 -26.85 -11.32 9.95
CA ARG A 176 -26.16 -10.23 10.65
C ARG A 176 -24.66 -10.38 10.49
N LYS A 177 -23.98 -9.26 10.28
CA LYS A 177 -22.52 -9.19 10.33
C LYS A 177 -22.08 -9.35 11.79
N VAL A 178 -21.22 -10.33 12.09
CA VAL A 178 -20.80 -10.67 13.46
C VAL A 178 -19.34 -10.41 13.73
N GLY A 179 -18.52 -10.34 12.67
CA GLY A 179 -17.08 -10.19 12.81
C GLY A 179 -16.47 -9.53 11.60
N VAL A 180 -15.39 -8.80 11.87
CA VAL A 180 -14.51 -8.21 10.88
C VAL A 180 -13.10 -8.41 11.36
N GLU A 181 -12.25 -8.95 10.48
CA GLU A 181 -10.83 -9.02 10.72
C GLU A 181 -10.12 -8.33 9.55
N SER A 182 -9.13 -7.52 9.86
CA SER A 182 -8.29 -6.84 8.89
C SER A 182 -6.84 -7.21 9.16
N ALA A 183 -6.16 -7.79 8.18
CA ALA A 183 -4.80 -8.31 8.29
C ALA A 183 -3.92 -7.71 7.18
N PRO A 184 -3.28 -6.57 7.41
CA PRO A 184 -2.32 -5.98 6.47
C PRO A 184 -1.05 -6.84 6.37
N LYS A 185 -0.46 -6.89 5.18
CA LYS A 185 0.79 -7.60 4.92
C LYS A 185 1.57 -6.90 3.82
N VAL A 186 2.91 -6.96 3.87
CA VAL A 186 3.75 -6.59 2.73
C VAL A 186 4.22 -7.86 2.04
N VAL A 187 3.90 -8.02 0.76
CA VAL A 187 4.29 -9.18 -0.06
C VAL A 187 4.87 -8.67 -1.36
N SER A 188 6.09 -9.09 -1.69
CA SER A 188 6.76 -8.72 -2.96
C SER A 188 6.72 -7.20 -3.23
N GLY A 189 7.01 -6.39 -2.20
CA GLY A 189 6.98 -4.94 -2.28
C GLY A 189 5.59 -4.30 -2.29
N MET A 190 4.51 -5.08 -2.26
CA MET A 190 3.12 -4.59 -2.25
C MET A 190 2.52 -4.62 -0.85
N PHE A 191 1.83 -3.55 -0.46
CA PHE A 191 1.01 -3.52 0.75
C PHE A 191 -0.37 -4.09 0.44
N ILE A 192 -0.67 -5.28 0.93
CA ILE A 192 -1.94 -5.94 0.72
C ILE A 192 -2.73 -5.95 2.02
N LEU A 193 -3.94 -5.36 1.99
CA LEU A 193 -4.90 -5.47 3.07
C LEU A 193 -5.87 -6.63 2.80
N HIS A 194 -5.77 -7.69 3.60
CA HIS A 194 -6.79 -8.73 3.64
C HIS A 194 -7.87 -8.34 4.63
N THR A 195 -9.13 -8.40 4.21
CA THR A 195 -10.29 -8.17 5.07
C THR A 195 -11.20 -9.39 5.03
N ARG A 196 -11.49 -9.97 6.20
CA ARG A 196 -12.46 -11.05 6.41
C ARG A 196 -13.71 -10.49 7.09
N MET A 197 -14.87 -10.81 6.56
CA MET A 197 -16.17 -10.45 7.13
C MET A 197 -17.00 -11.69 7.34
N GLU A 198 -17.51 -11.85 8.55
CA GLU A 198 -18.36 -12.98 8.91
C GLU A 198 -19.81 -12.54 9.10
N PHE A 199 -20.72 -13.34 8.56
CA PHE A 199 -22.15 -13.13 8.66
C PHE A 199 -22.84 -14.41 9.13
N ILE A 200 -23.66 -14.30 10.17
CA ILE A 200 -24.44 -15.42 10.72
C ILE A 200 -25.92 -15.22 10.41
N GLY A 201 -26.55 -16.28 9.93
CA GLY A 201 -27.98 -16.36 9.65
C GLY A 201 -28.78 -16.76 10.88
N THR A 202 -29.93 -16.11 11.10
CA THR A 202 -30.94 -16.56 12.06
C THR A 202 -31.85 -17.57 11.35
N ARG A 203 -31.74 -18.84 11.74
CA ARG A 203 -32.62 -19.89 11.22
C ARG A 203 -34.01 -19.68 11.83
N LYS A 204 -34.98 -19.17 11.07
CA LYS A 204 -36.38 -19.45 11.39
C LYS A 204 -36.65 -20.88 10.91
N GLU A 205 -36.77 -21.79 11.86
CA GLU A 205 -37.19 -23.17 11.63
C GLU A 205 -38.46 -23.18 10.75
N GLY A 206 -38.41 -23.92 9.64
CA GLY A 206 -39.58 -24.16 8.78
C GLY A 206 -39.51 -23.60 7.35
N ASN A 207 -38.69 -22.59 7.05
CA ASN A 207 -38.71 -21.98 5.71
C ASN A 207 -37.67 -22.62 4.77
N ARG A 208 -38.07 -23.61 3.96
CA ARG A 208 -37.26 -24.24 2.90
C ARG A 208 -36.98 -23.31 1.70
N GLY A 209 -37.45 -22.06 1.74
CA GLY A 209 -37.18 -21.08 0.70
C GLY A 209 -35.69 -20.77 0.58
N GLY A 210 -35.17 -20.77 -0.65
CA GLY A 210 -33.78 -20.39 -0.95
C GLY A 210 -33.42 -19.01 -0.41
N VAL A 211 -32.12 -18.80 -0.20
CA VAL A 211 -31.57 -17.53 0.26
C VAL A 211 -31.83 -16.44 -0.78
N LYS A 212 -32.61 -15.41 -0.42
CA LYS A 212 -32.84 -14.22 -1.26
C LYS A 212 -31.84 -13.13 -0.88
N LEU A 213 -31.35 -12.37 -1.86
CA LEU A 213 -30.42 -11.25 -1.64
C LEU A 213 -30.97 -10.14 -0.74
N THR A 214 -32.30 -10.03 -0.64
CA THR A 214 -32.99 -9.11 0.28
C THR A 214 -32.83 -9.49 1.76
N HIS A 215 -32.25 -10.66 2.07
CA HIS A 215 -32.05 -11.13 3.44
C HIS A 215 -30.79 -10.58 4.13
N PHE A 216 -29.98 -9.77 3.42
CA PHE A 216 -28.69 -9.27 3.89
C PHE A 216 -28.69 -7.74 3.93
N LYS A 217 -28.02 -7.15 4.93
CA LYS A 217 -27.67 -5.73 4.87
C LYS A 217 -26.75 -5.51 3.68
N PRO A 218 -27.00 -4.50 2.81
CA PRO A 218 -26.05 -4.14 1.78
C PRO A 218 -24.65 -3.93 2.34
N PHE A 219 -23.67 -4.58 1.73
CA PHE A 219 -22.26 -4.34 1.99
C PHE A 219 -21.50 -4.17 0.67
N ARG A 220 -20.34 -3.52 0.76
CA ARG A 220 -19.49 -3.20 -0.39
C ARG A 220 -18.08 -3.69 -0.14
N LEU A 221 -17.47 -4.29 -1.15
CA LEU A 221 -16.03 -4.61 -1.15
C LEU A 221 -15.22 -3.50 -1.80
N CYS A 222 -15.85 -2.71 -2.67
CA CYS A 222 -15.33 -1.47 -3.25
C CYS A 222 -16.48 -0.62 -3.77
N GLU A 223 -16.19 0.51 -4.42
CA GLU A 223 -17.21 1.34 -5.06
C GLU A 223 -17.96 0.60 -6.18
N HIS A 224 -17.31 -0.40 -6.80
CA HIS A 224 -17.82 -1.17 -7.93
C HIS A 224 -18.50 -2.50 -7.54
N LEU A 225 -18.13 -3.10 -6.40
CA LEU A 225 -18.65 -4.40 -5.96
C LEU A 225 -19.54 -4.22 -4.73
N CYS A 226 -20.85 -4.35 -4.94
CA CYS A 226 -21.90 -4.24 -3.93
C CYS A 226 -22.71 -5.54 -3.86
N SER A 227 -23.14 -5.92 -2.66
CA SER A 227 -23.95 -7.13 -2.42
C SER A 227 -25.41 -7.01 -2.89
N ILE A 228 -25.82 -5.84 -3.38
CA ILE A 228 -27.13 -5.60 -4.00
C ILE A 228 -26.92 -5.27 -5.48
N SER A 229 -27.66 -5.96 -6.33
CA SER A 229 -27.66 -5.76 -7.78
C SER A 229 -28.46 -4.51 -8.15
N ASN A 230 -27.79 -3.48 -8.65
CA ASN A 230 -28.43 -2.35 -9.34
C ASN A 230 -28.29 -2.46 -10.87
N GLY A 231 -28.25 -3.69 -11.41
CA GLY A 231 -28.19 -3.93 -12.86
C GLY A 231 -26.78 -4.04 -13.48
N GLY A 232 -25.78 -4.55 -12.76
CA GLY A 232 -24.46 -4.82 -13.37
C GLY A 232 -23.28 -5.16 -12.43
N ASN A 233 -23.53 -5.69 -11.22
CA ASN A 233 -22.46 -6.01 -10.26
C ASN A 233 -22.36 -7.52 -10.01
N ASP A 234 -21.22 -8.12 -10.32
CA ASP A 234 -20.99 -9.59 -10.23
C ASP A 234 -21.08 -10.14 -8.80
N LEU A 235 -20.84 -9.31 -7.77
CA LEU A 235 -20.79 -9.78 -6.37
C LEU A 235 -22.13 -10.35 -5.87
N ALA A 236 -23.25 -9.77 -6.29
CA ALA A 236 -24.58 -10.24 -5.88
C ALA A 236 -24.89 -11.62 -6.48
N ASP A 237 -24.56 -11.82 -7.76
CA ASP A 237 -24.73 -13.10 -8.45
C ASP A 237 -23.79 -14.16 -7.86
N ASP A 238 -22.57 -13.79 -7.52
CA ASP A 238 -21.61 -14.69 -6.90
C ASP A 238 -21.99 -15.09 -5.48
N LEU A 239 -22.65 -14.21 -4.71
CA LEU A 239 -23.29 -14.58 -3.45
C LEU A 239 -24.37 -15.64 -3.67
N VAL A 240 -25.25 -15.45 -4.66
CA VAL A 240 -26.30 -16.44 -4.99
C VAL A 240 -25.68 -17.79 -5.38
N LYS A 241 -24.64 -17.77 -6.22
CA LYS A 241 -23.89 -18.98 -6.61
C LYS A 241 -23.23 -19.65 -5.41
N ALA A 242 -22.61 -18.89 -4.50
CA ALA A 242 -21.98 -19.43 -3.30
C ALA A 242 -22.99 -20.17 -2.40
N PHE A 243 -24.19 -19.61 -2.19
CA PHE A 243 -25.24 -20.28 -1.42
C PHE A 243 -25.79 -21.54 -2.10
N LYS A 244 -25.80 -21.59 -3.44
CA LYS A 244 -26.12 -22.82 -4.19
C LYS A 244 -25.00 -23.86 -4.08
N GLY A 245 -23.74 -23.42 -4.09
CA GLY A 245 -22.55 -24.26 -4.05
C GLY A 245 -22.20 -24.89 -2.70
N LYS A 246 -22.80 -24.40 -1.60
CA LYS A 246 -22.69 -24.87 -0.19
C LYS A 246 -21.29 -25.32 0.23
N GLY A 247 -20.57 -24.45 0.92
CA GLY A 247 -19.23 -24.73 1.44
C GLY A 247 -18.12 -24.67 0.39
N ARG A 248 -18.47 -24.65 -0.91
CA ARG A 248 -17.52 -24.34 -1.98
C ARG A 248 -17.16 -22.86 -1.94
N GLU A 249 -15.86 -22.59 -2.04
CA GLU A 249 -15.35 -21.25 -2.18
C GLU A 249 -15.66 -20.72 -3.58
N MET A 250 -16.38 -19.60 -3.63
CA MET A 250 -16.59 -18.82 -4.84
C MET A 250 -15.58 -17.68 -4.87
N THR A 251 -14.92 -17.46 -5.99
CA THR A 251 -13.86 -16.47 -6.11
C THR A 251 -14.15 -15.52 -7.25
N GLY A 252 -13.76 -14.27 -7.10
CA GLY A 252 -13.86 -13.29 -8.17
C GLY A 252 -12.93 -12.11 -7.95
N SER A 253 -12.97 -11.18 -8.88
CA SER A 253 -12.16 -9.96 -8.82
C SER A 253 -12.94 -8.79 -9.40
N CYS A 254 -12.75 -7.59 -8.86
CA CYS A 254 -13.30 -6.40 -9.47
C CYS A 254 -12.51 -6.04 -10.74
N GLY A 255 -13.13 -6.15 -11.91
CA GLY A 255 -12.52 -5.72 -13.18
C GLY A 255 -12.31 -4.20 -13.34
N ARG A 256 -12.46 -3.39 -12.28
CA ARG A 256 -12.25 -1.94 -12.31
C ARG A 256 -11.24 -1.41 -11.29
N CYS A 257 -11.16 -2.00 -10.11
CA CYS A 257 -10.16 -1.61 -9.09
C CYS A 257 -9.23 -2.76 -8.67
N GLY A 258 -9.38 -3.94 -9.27
CA GLY A 258 -8.51 -5.08 -9.06
C GLY A 258 -8.58 -5.72 -7.68
N ILE A 259 -9.67 -5.50 -6.93
CA ILE A 259 -9.86 -6.16 -5.63
C ILE A 259 -10.26 -7.61 -5.87
N ASP A 260 -9.45 -8.55 -5.38
CA ASP A 260 -9.80 -9.96 -5.33
C ASP A 260 -10.74 -10.23 -4.14
N TYR A 261 -11.65 -11.19 -4.31
CA TYR A 261 -12.53 -11.63 -3.24
C TYR A 261 -12.80 -13.12 -3.28
N ALA A 262 -13.22 -13.63 -2.13
CA ALA A 262 -13.71 -14.99 -1.97
C ALA A 262 -14.95 -15.00 -1.07
N ILE A 263 -15.92 -15.85 -1.41
CA ILE A 263 -17.16 -16.03 -0.66
C ILE A 263 -17.28 -17.52 -0.33
N ILE A 264 -17.48 -17.82 0.94
CA ILE A 264 -17.77 -19.18 1.41
C ILE A 264 -19.12 -19.11 2.13
N ALA A 265 -20.13 -19.74 1.57
CA ALA A 265 -21.49 -19.71 2.11
C ALA A 265 -21.97 -21.09 2.54
N ASN A 266 -22.60 -21.14 3.71
CA ASN A 266 -23.13 -22.34 4.34
C ASN A 266 -24.57 -22.09 4.82
N HIS A 267 -25.21 -23.14 5.35
CA HIS A 267 -26.58 -23.05 5.88
C HIS A 267 -26.75 -22.06 7.04
N GLY A 268 -25.72 -21.91 7.87
CA GLY A 268 -25.74 -21.04 9.06
C GLY A 268 -25.21 -19.63 8.85
N GLY A 269 -24.63 -19.30 7.69
CA GLY A 269 -23.89 -18.07 7.52
C GLY A 269 -23.01 -18.06 6.28
N PHE A 270 -22.27 -16.98 6.10
CA PHE A 270 -21.27 -16.87 5.04
C PHE A 270 -20.12 -15.98 5.47
N VAL A 271 -18.97 -16.21 4.85
CA VAL A 271 -17.76 -15.41 5.02
C VAL A 271 -17.43 -14.77 3.69
N VAL A 272 -17.10 -13.49 3.72
CA VAL A 272 -16.57 -12.76 2.57
C VAL A 272 -15.17 -12.29 2.89
N GLN A 273 -14.23 -12.64 2.04
CA GLN A 273 -12.84 -12.21 2.11
C GLN A 273 -12.54 -11.30 0.94
N SER A 274 -11.69 -10.31 1.15
CA SER A 274 -11.20 -9.43 0.09
C SER A 274 -9.74 -9.08 0.29
N TRP A 275 -9.02 -8.90 -0.82
CA TRP A 275 -7.61 -8.51 -0.84
C TRP A 275 -7.46 -7.23 -1.65
N GLN A 276 -6.91 -6.20 -1.01
CA GLN A 276 -6.73 -4.89 -1.61
C GLN A 276 -5.25 -4.55 -1.68
N ASN A 277 -4.73 -4.31 -2.87
CA ASN A 277 -3.40 -3.73 -3.01
C ASN A 277 -3.51 -2.22 -2.76
N LEU A 278 -2.86 -1.73 -1.71
CA LEU A 278 -2.85 -0.33 -1.30
C LEU A 278 -1.64 0.44 -1.84
N GLY A 279 -0.71 -0.23 -2.52
CA GLY A 279 0.44 0.40 -3.15
C GLY A 279 1.71 -0.43 -3.08
N ARG A 280 2.73 0.07 -3.77
CA ARG A 280 4.07 -0.49 -3.90
C ARG A 280 5.10 0.59 -3.61
N TYR A 281 6.33 0.19 -3.33
CA TYR A 281 7.39 1.16 -3.00
C TYR A 281 8.79 0.62 -3.35
N ASP A 282 8.97 0.26 -4.62
CA ASP A 282 10.21 -0.33 -5.09
C ASP A 282 11.24 0.72 -5.49
N CYS A 283 10.79 1.85 -6.04
CA CYS A 283 11.65 2.94 -6.49
C CYS A 283 11.16 4.32 -5.98
N PRO A 284 12.02 5.36 -6.01
CA PRO A 284 11.64 6.72 -5.65
C PRO A 284 10.36 7.21 -6.34
N ASP A 285 10.19 6.89 -7.62
CA ASP A 285 9.01 7.29 -8.39
C ASP A 285 7.70 6.73 -7.86
N ASP A 286 7.72 5.59 -7.16
CA ASP A 286 6.52 5.04 -6.53
C ASP A 286 5.97 5.97 -5.44
N ALA A 287 6.85 6.81 -4.86
CA ALA A 287 6.49 7.82 -3.87
C ALA A 287 5.96 9.12 -4.48
N VAL A 288 6.09 9.32 -5.81
CA VAL A 288 5.56 10.50 -6.50
C VAL A 288 4.07 10.27 -6.78
N PRO A 289 3.17 10.85 -5.99
CA PRO A 289 1.76 10.51 -6.05
C PRO A 289 1.12 11.37 -7.14
N LYS A 290 0.88 10.82 -8.33
CA LYS A 290 0.31 11.59 -9.46
C LYS A 290 -1.11 12.08 -9.19
N SER A 291 -1.89 11.31 -8.45
CA SER A 291 -3.08 11.76 -7.72
C SER A 291 -3.60 10.61 -6.85
N PHE A 292 -4.51 10.93 -5.92
CA PHE A 292 -5.35 9.90 -5.35
C PHE A 292 -6.21 9.31 -6.48
N PHE A 293 -6.05 8.01 -6.72
CA PHE A 293 -6.88 7.20 -7.60
C PHE A 293 -6.67 7.29 -9.12
N GLU A 294 -5.90 8.22 -9.70
CA GLU A 294 -5.75 8.26 -11.17
C GLU A 294 -4.55 7.46 -11.66
N PHE A 295 -4.70 6.14 -11.66
CA PHE A 295 -3.87 5.29 -12.50
C PHE A 295 -4.77 4.71 -13.60
N PRO A 296 -4.32 4.69 -14.87
CA PRO A 296 -4.95 3.84 -15.87
C PRO A 296 -4.80 2.40 -15.37
N LEU A 297 -5.90 1.82 -14.88
CA LEU A 297 -5.92 0.41 -14.53
C LEU A 297 -6.11 -0.36 -15.83
N TYR A 298 -5.11 -1.15 -16.18
CA TYR A 298 -5.20 -2.11 -17.26
C TYR A 298 -5.68 -3.42 -16.67
N VAL A 299 -6.85 -3.89 -17.09
CA VAL A 299 -7.37 -5.17 -16.63
C VAL A 299 -7.22 -6.17 -17.77
N ALA A 300 -6.49 -7.24 -17.48
CA ALA A 300 -6.41 -8.39 -18.37
C ALA A 300 -7.65 -9.26 -18.13
N VAL A 301 -8.57 -9.27 -19.10
CA VAL A 301 -9.72 -10.18 -19.10
C VAL A 301 -9.61 -11.06 -20.34
N ASN A 302 -9.44 -12.38 -20.16
CA ASN A 302 -9.28 -13.35 -21.25
C ASN A 302 -8.17 -12.95 -22.24
N ASP A 303 -6.95 -12.70 -21.73
CA ASP A 303 -5.75 -12.31 -22.48
C ASP A 303 -5.85 -11.01 -23.30
N ARG A 304 -6.91 -10.20 -23.05
CA ARG A 304 -7.05 -8.87 -23.64
C ARG A 304 -6.90 -7.80 -22.58
N ILE A 305 -5.98 -6.87 -22.81
CA ILE A 305 -5.78 -5.69 -21.99
C ILE A 305 -6.87 -4.66 -22.35
N ARG A 306 -7.66 -4.24 -21.36
CA ARG A 306 -8.64 -3.16 -21.53
C ARG A 306 -8.28 -1.97 -20.64
N ASN A 307 -8.40 -0.76 -21.20
CA ASN A 307 -8.40 0.48 -20.44
C ASN A 307 -9.63 0.51 -19.54
N SER A 308 -9.44 0.53 -18.22
CA SER A 308 -10.53 0.88 -17.31
C SER A 308 -10.78 2.39 -17.41
N PRO A 309 -11.99 2.85 -17.75
CA PRO A 309 -12.33 4.28 -17.76
C PRO A 309 -12.39 4.88 -16.33
N MET A 310 -12.14 4.09 -15.29
CA MET A 310 -12.22 4.52 -13.89
C MET A 310 -10.98 4.17 -13.06
N LYS A 311 -10.75 5.09 -12.13
CA LYS A 311 -9.64 5.35 -11.22
C LYS A 311 -9.50 4.26 -10.14
N GLY A 312 -8.44 3.45 -10.17
CA GLY A 312 -8.17 2.38 -9.20
C GLY A 312 -7.64 2.88 -7.85
N VAL A 313 -7.74 2.09 -6.78
CA VAL A 313 -7.22 2.41 -5.43
C VAL A 313 -5.76 1.96 -5.29
N GLY A 314 -4.86 2.48 -6.12
CA GLY A 314 -3.41 2.33 -5.89
C GLY A 314 -2.89 3.64 -5.33
N LEU A 315 -2.27 3.66 -4.14
CA LEU A 315 -1.81 4.93 -3.56
C LEU A 315 -0.35 5.26 -3.90
N MET A 316 0.42 4.30 -4.39
CA MET A 316 1.84 4.46 -4.70
C MET A 316 2.25 3.44 -5.77
N ALA A 317 2.13 3.79 -7.05
CA ALA A 317 2.61 2.96 -8.17
C ALA A 317 3.48 3.76 -9.15
N GLY A 318 3.75 5.03 -8.84
CA GLY A 318 4.56 5.92 -9.67
C GLY A 318 4.04 6.03 -11.11
N GLN A 319 4.93 5.89 -12.09
CA GLN A 319 4.54 5.87 -13.51
C GLN A 319 4.21 4.47 -14.04
N ARG A 320 4.32 3.41 -13.23
CA ARG A 320 4.19 2.04 -13.73
C ARG A 320 2.72 1.74 -14.01
N GLU A 321 2.46 1.25 -15.22
CA GLU A 321 1.16 0.70 -15.57
C GLU A 321 0.91 -0.54 -14.71
N TYR A 322 -0.13 -0.50 -13.89
CA TYR A 322 -0.53 -1.65 -13.10
C TYR A 322 -1.50 -2.50 -13.92
N ILE A 323 -1.01 -3.65 -14.39
CA ILE A 323 -1.85 -4.67 -15.00
C ILE A 323 -2.38 -5.56 -13.87
N HIS A 324 -3.66 -5.44 -13.56
CA HIS A 324 -4.30 -6.37 -12.65
C HIS A 324 -4.67 -7.64 -13.40
N VAL A 325 -4.13 -8.76 -12.96
CA VAL A 325 -4.59 -10.10 -13.33
C VAL A 325 -5.44 -10.64 -12.17
N SER A 326 -6.64 -11.10 -12.50
CA SER A 326 -7.60 -11.64 -11.53
C SER A 326 -6.97 -12.73 -10.65
N SER A 327 -7.25 -12.69 -9.35
CA SER A 327 -6.75 -13.63 -8.33
C SER A 327 -5.26 -13.55 -7.99
N GLU A 328 -4.46 -12.72 -8.67
CA GLU A 328 -3.02 -12.63 -8.36
C GLU A 328 -2.73 -12.00 -7.00
N ILE A 329 -3.51 -11.01 -6.57
CA ILE A 329 -3.30 -10.36 -5.26
C ILE A 329 -3.57 -11.38 -4.15
N ARG A 330 -4.65 -12.15 -4.30
CA ARG A 330 -4.99 -13.24 -3.40
C ARG A 330 -3.90 -14.32 -3.40
N LYS A 331 -3.41 -14.73 -4.57
CA LYS A 331 -2.35 -15.75 -4.69
C LYS A 331 -1.08 -15.27 -3.99
N ALA A 332 -0.62 -14.06 -4.31
CA ALA A 332 0.54 -13.45 -3.67
C ALA A 332 0.40 -13.42 -2.15
N TYR A 333 -0.75 -12.97 -1.63
CA TYR A 333 -1.00 -12.93 -0.20
C TYR A 333 -0.86 -14.29 0.49
N LYS A 334 -1.33 -15.36 -0.15
CA LYS A 334 -1.31 -16.73 0.38
C LYS A 334 0.06 -17.41 0.28
N THR A 335 0.84 -17.12 -0.75
CA THR A 335 2.13 -17.79 -1.01
C THR A 335 3.31 -17.08 -0.36
N GLY A 336 3.21 -15.78 -0.15
CA GLY A 336 4.28 -14.97 0.45
C GLY A 336 4.17 -14.85 1.96
#